data_AF-A0A968MM39-F1
#
_entry.id   AF-A0A968MM39-F1
#
_cell.length_a   1.000
_cell.length_b   1.000
_cell.length_c   1.000
_cell.angle_alpha   90.00
_cell.angle_beta   90.00
_cell.angle_gamma   90.00
#
_symmetry.space_group_name_H-M   'P 1'
#
loop_
_entity.id
_entity.type
_entity.pdbx_description
1 polymer ?
#
loop_
_entity_poly.entity_id
_entity_poly.type
_entity_poly.pdbx_seq_one_letter_code
_entity_poly.pdbx_strand_id
1 'polypeptide(L)'
;MDRAAGLAWLPNGTAETYQLRHAMDVSIALAGTEIVGGSVVALSPKGTLQTYDSTLGNKWPHLRSHAVFELPETVPAADMLKSQLVAVALRADGTVADSTTVQYPGVIDALYAYDGPLGATFAGQTPTLRLWAHARWAKVERLDANLAPIETLDMSAGPSGIWVLEGQASWYGTYYRYELEVYHPTLRRVITTKVTDPYSVSLATDSVATQILNLDDPATKPPGWDDLVKPATLEAPEDVTIYELHVRDFSIWDTTVPAEHRGKYLAFTHTGDNGSTKSNGMAHLERWPTQASRSSTCCRPSTSRRSSRIRASGSRSPTASIGCAP
;
A
#
# COMPACT_ATOMS: atom_id res chain seq x y z
N MET A 1 27.24 -6.96 -5.64
CA MET A 1 27.87 -6.08 -6.64
C MET A 1 27.48 -4.68 -6.26
N ASP A 2 28.37 -3.96 -5.58
CA ASP A 2 28.19 -2.54 -5.29
C ASP A 2 28.13 -1.80 -6.63
N ARG A 3 26.94 -1.35 -7.01
CA ARG A 3 26.75 -0.48 -8.16
C ARG A 3 26.75 0.94 -7.65
N ALA A 4 27.55 1.80 -8.27
CA ALA A 4 27.45 3.23 -8.06
C ALA A 4 26.00 3.70 -8.27
N ALA A 5 25.50 4.56 -7.37
CA ALA A 5 24.14 5.07 -7.47
C ALA A 5 24.05 6.12 -8.58
N GLY A 6 23.03 6.02 -9.43
CA GLY A 6 22.79 6.96 -10.54
C GLY A 6 21.48 7.72 -10.37
N LEU A 7 21.50 9.02 -10.67
CA LEU A 7 20.31 9.87 -10.80
C LEU A 7 20.00 10.10 -12.28
N ALA A 8 18.84 9.65 -12.76
CA ALA A 8 18.36 9.95 -14.10
C ALA A 8 17.62 11.30 -14.12
N TRP A 9 18.09 12.25 -14.92
CA TRP A 9 17.54 13.60 -14.98
C TRP A 9 17.77 14.27 -16.35
N LEU A 10 16.83 15.13 -16.77
CA LEU A 10 16.96 16.02 -17.92
C LEU A 10 16.90 17.47 -17.41
N PRO A 11 18.03 18.04 -16.97
CA PRO A 11 18.06 19.42 -16.49
C PRO A 11 17.75 20.40 -17.62
N ASN A 12 17.01 21.46 -17.31
CA ASN A 12 16.75 22.54 -18.24
C ASN A 12 17.93 23.53 -18.29
N GLY A 13 18.22 24.05 -19.49
CA GLY A 13 19.25 25.07 -19.70
C GLY A 13 20.69 24.53 -19.70
N THR A 14 21.65 25.45 -19.82
CA THR A 14 23.08 25.12 -19.85
C THR A 14 23.63 25.14 -18.42
N ALA A 15 24.20 24.03 -17.97
CA ALA A 15 24.83 23.88 -16.66
C ALA A 15 26.22 23.24 -16.79
N GLU A 16 27.13 23.65 -15.90
CA GLU A 16 28.50 23.15 -15.85
C GLU A 16 28.72 22.15 -14.71
N THR A 17 28.02 22.32 -13.60
CA THR A 17 28.16 21.43 -12.43
C THR A 17 26.82 20.91 -11.94
N TYR A 18 26.83 19.68 -11.43
CA TYR A 18 25.65 18.96 -11.00
C TYR A 18 25.85 18.45 -9.57
N GLN A 19 24.83 18.62 -8.74
CA GLN A 19 24.88 18.32 -7.32
C GLN A 19 23.58 17.66 -6.88
N LEU A 20 23.68 16.72 -5.94
CA LEU A 20 22.56 16.27 -5.13
C LEU A 20 22.74 16.85 -3.73
N ARG A 21 21.75 17.58 -3.25
CA ARG A 21 21.71 18.09 -1.88
C ARG A 21 20.81 17.24 -1.01
N HIS A 22 21.24 17.01 0.22
CA HIS A 22 20.47 16.28 1.22
C HIS A 22 20.46 16.99 2.59
N ALA A 23 19.31 16.98 3.28
CA ALA A 23 19.15 17.68 4.56
C ALA A 23 18.14 17.00 5.49
N MET A 24 18.60 16.54 6.67
CA MET A 24 17.74 15.93 7.68
C MET A 24 16.85 16.97 8.39
N ASP A 25 17.29 18.21 8.48
CA ASP A 25 16.53 19.33 9.04
C ASP A 25 15.61 20.03 8.02
N VAL A 26 15.60 19.56 6.77
CA VAL A 26 14.80 20.15 5.68
C VAL A 26 15.19 21.60 5.38
N SER A 27 16.49 21.92 5.51
CA SER A 27 17.03 23.28 5.31
C SER A 27 17.25 23.71 3.86
N ILE A 28 17.06 22.83 2.86
CA ILE A 28 17.37 23.16 1.46
C ILE A 28 16.30 24.09 0.90
N ALA A 29 16.72 25.25 0.41
CA ALA A 29 15.84 26.26 -0.17
C ALA A 29 16.52 27.02 -1.33
N LEU A 30 15.69 27.58 -2.21
CA LEU A 30 16.12 28.54 -3.23
C LEU A 30 16.10 29.95 -2.62
N ALA A 31 17.27 30.57 -2.52
CA ALA A 31 17.45 31.95 -2.05
C ALA A 31 17.89 32.83 -3.23
N GLY A 32 16.94 33.52 -3.85
CA GLY A 32 17.19 34.27 -5.08
C GLY A 32 17.57 33.34 -6.23
N THR A 33 18.83 33.39 -6.67
CA THR A 33 19.37 32.58 -7.76
C THR A 33 20.26 31.44 -7.29
N GLU A 34 20.35 31.18 -5.99
CA GLU A 34 21.23 30.17 -5.38
C GLU A 34 20.42 29.15 -4.55
N ILE A 35 20.90 27.90 -4.48
CA ILE A 35 20.40 26.93 -3.52
C ILE A 35 21.28 26.97 -2.26
N VAL A 36 20.64 27.18 -1.11
CA VAL A 36 21.28 27.20 0.21
C VAL A 36 20.84 26.00 1.04
N GLY A 37 21.59 25.71 2.10
CA GLY A 37 21.29 24.60 3.02
C GLY A 37 21.63 23.21 2.47
N GLY A 38 21.57 22.24 3.37
CA GLY A 38 21.92 20.84 3.11
C GLY A 38 23.40 20.57 2.81
N SER A 39 23.75 19.30 2.89
CA SER A 39 25.05 18.78 2.46
C SER A 39 25.06 18.56 0.96
N VAL A 40 26.20 18.80 0.32
CA VAL A 40 26.38 18.70 -1.13
C VAL A 40 27.10 17.40 -1.50
N VAL A 41 26.50 16.65 -2.43
CA VAL A 41 27.12 15.52 -3.11
C VAL A 41 27.34 15.91 -4.57
N ALA A 42 28.59 15.91 -5.02
CA ALA A 42 28.90 16.17 -6.42
C ALA A 42 28.41 15.02 -7.31
N LEU A 43 27.85 15.33 -8.48
CA LEU A 43 27.39 14.35 -9.44
C LEU A 43 28.19 14.40 -10.73
N SER A 44 28.52 13.23 -11.29
CA SER A 44 29.29 13.12 -12.53
C SER A 44 28.41 12.62 -13.68
N PRO A 45 28.32 13.32 -14.83
CA PRO A 45 27.57 12.83 -15.99
C PRO A 45 28.13 11.52 -16.55
N LYS A 46 27.27 10.54 -16.87
CA LYS A 46 27.63 9.20 -17.37
C LYS A 46 26.82 8.74 -18.60
N GLY A 47 26.44 9.68 -19.46
CA GLY A 47 25.65 9.41 -20.66
C GLY A 47 24.16 9.27 -20.34
N THR A 48 23.46 8.42 -21.09
CA THR A 48 22.01 8.17 -20.90
C THR A 48 21.76 6.93 -20.05
N LEU A 49 20.55 6.77 -19.50
CA LEU A 49 20.20 5.57 -18.73
C LEU A 49 20.42 4.28 -19.52
N GLN A 50 20.09 4.26 -20.81
CA GLN A 50 20.29 3.09 -21.66
C GLN A 50 21.77 2.71 -21.85
N THR A 51 22.64 3.71 -21.98
CA THR A 51 24.09 3.50 -22.16
C THR A 51 24.79 3.24 -20.83
N TYR A 52 24.26 3.78 -19.74
CA TYR A 52 24.75 3.58 -18.38
C TYR A 52 24.44 2.17 -17.87
N ASP A 53 23.18 1.75 -17.98
CA ASP A 53 22.72 0.43 -17.62
C ASP A 53 21.53 0.01 -18.49
N SER A 54 21.79 -0.85 -19.46
CA SER A 54 20.77 -1.35 -20.39
C SER A 54 19.66 -2.15 -19.70
N THR A 55 19.92 -2.75 -18.53
CA THR A 55 18.92 -3.47 -17.73
C THR A 55 17.94 -2.46 -17.12
N LEU A 56 18.44 -1.38 -16.53
CA LEU A 56 17.60 -0.31 -16.00
C LEU A 56 16.88 0.46 -17.11
N GLY A 57 17.55 0.72 -18.23
CA GLY A 57 16.91 1.25 -19.43
C GLY A 57 15.75 0.37 -19.88
N ASN A 58 15.94 -0.95 -19.90
CA ASN A 58 14.87 -1.89 -20.24
C ASN A 58 13.73 -1.91 -19.22
N LYS A 59 14.04 -1.88 -17.92
CA LYS A 59 13.07 -1.81 -16.81
C LYS A 59 12.25 -0.52 -16.84
N TRP A 60 12.89 0.61 -17.17
CA TRP A 60 12.28 1.94 -17.17
C TRP A 60 12.36 2.59 -18.56
N PRO A 61 11.57 2.11 -19.54
CA PRO A 61 11.66 2.57 -20.93
C PRO A 61 11.42 4.08 -21.10
N HIS A 62 10.58 4.64 -20.25
CA HIS A 62 10.25 6.07 -20.24
C HIS A 62 11.43 6.97 -19.77
N LEU A 63 12.47 6.40 -19.14
CA LEU A 63 13.66 7.12 -18.68
C LEU A 63 14.91 6.82 -19.52
N ARG A 64 14.84 5.94 -20.53
CA ARG A 64 16.01 5.45 -21.30
C ARG A 64 16.93 6.55 -21.83
N SER A 65 16.33 7.64 -22.31
CA SER A 65 17.04 8.79 -22.90
C SER A 65 17.45 9.85 -21.88
N HIS A 66 17.07 9.72 -20.61
CA HIS A 66 17.47 10.68 -19.58
C HIS A 66 18.98 10.57 -19.33
N ALA A 67 19.63 11.71 -19.11
CA ALA A 67 21.02 11.72 -18.70
C ALA A 67 21.16 11.11 -17.31
N VAL A 68 22.21 10.33 -17.09
CA VAL A 68 22.55 9.78 -15.76
C VAL A 68 23.68 10.59 -15.15
N PHE A 69 23.47 10.94 -13.90
CA PHE A 69 24.43 11.61 -13.04
C PHE A 69 24.79 10.67 -11.89
N GLU A 70 26.02 10.20 -11.88
CA GLU A 70 26.53 9.21 -10.92
C GLU A 70 26.98 9.89 -9.62
N LEU A 71 26.64 9.27 -8.50
CA LEU A 71 27.06 9.65 -7.16
C LEU A 71 28.35 8.89 -6.79
N PRO A 72 29.21 9.44 -5.91
CA PRO A 72 30.33 8.70 -5.35
C PRO A 72 29.86 7.44 -4.61
N GLU A 73 30.63 6.35 -4.69
CA GLU A 73 30.28 5.08 -4.04
C GLU A 73 30.22 5.16 -2.50
N THR A 74 30.86 6.17 -1.91
CA THR A 74 30.94 6.36 -0.46
C THR A 74 29.72 7.06 0.15
N VAL A 75 28.73 7.44 -0.64
CA VAL A 75 27.56 8.18 -0.12
C VAL A 75 26.65 7.28 0.72
N PRO A 76 26.15 7.76 1.87
CA PRO A 76 25.21 7.01 2.71
C PRO A 76 23.79 7.11 2.12
N ALA A 77 23.57 6.50 0.95
CA ALA A 77 22.30 6.59 0.21
C ALA A 77 21.08 6.22 1.07
N ALA A 78 21.24 5.20 1.92
CA ALA A 78 20.23 4.75 2.88
C ALA A 78 19.74 5.85 3.82
N ASP A 79 20.64 6.67 4.36
CA ASP A 79 20.29 7.75 5.28
C ASP A 79 19.81 9.00 4.53
N MET A 80 20.38 9.26 3.35
CA MET A 80 19.93 10.34 2.48
C MET A 80 18.45 10.21 2.11
N LEU A 81 17.94 8.98 1.93
CA LEU A 81 16.53 8.71 1.61
C LEU A 81 15.54 9.08 2.75
N LYS A 82 16.03 9.29 3.98
CA LYS A 82 15.21 9.76 5.12
C LYS A 82 15.15 11.29 5.21
N SER A 83 15.78 11.98 4.27
CA SER A 83 16.04 13.42 4.29
C SER A 83 15.35 14.14 3.12
N GLN A 84 15.39 15.48 3.13
CA GLN A 84 15.02 16.26 1.96
C GLN A 84 16.09 16.08 0.87
N LEU A 85 15.69 15.68 -0.34
CA LEU A 85 16.59 15.49 -1.49
C LEU A 85 16.26 16.45 -2.63
N VAL A 86 17.26 17.20 -3.09
CA VAL A 86 17.14 18.16 -4.19
C VAL A 86 18.31 18.01 -5.16
N ALA A 87 18.03 17.69 -6.42
CA ALA A 87 19.00 17.75 -7.50
C ALA A 87 19.15 19.19 -7.98
N VAL A 88 20.38 19.63 -8.21
CA VAL A 88 20.71 21.02 -8.57
C VAL A 88 21.72 21.01 -9.71
N ALA A 89 21.44 21.79 -10.75
CA ALA A 89 22.34 22.06 -11.87
C ALA A 89 22.72 23.54 -11.80
N LEU A 90 24.02 23.84 -11.82
CA LEU A 90 24.56 25.20 -11.69
C LEU A 90 25.28 25.63 -12.96
N ARG A 91 25.20 26.93 -13.26
CA ARG A 91 26.00 27.59 -14.30
C ARG A 91 27.43 27.83 -13.82
N ALA A 92 28.28 28.29 -14.73
CA ALA A 92 29.69 28.65 -14.48
C ALA A 92 29.85 29.69 -13.35
N ASP A 93 28.90 30.62 -13.23
CA ASP A 93 28.88 31.68 -12.23
C ASP A 93 28.32 31.24 -10.87
N GLY A 94 27.94 29.97 -10.73
CA GLY A 94 27.36 29.40 -9.50
C GLY A 94 25.86 29.59 -9.36
N THR A 95 25.19 30.30 -10.27
CA THR A 95 23.72 30.47 -10.25
C THR A 95 23.00 29.19 -10.68
N VAL A 96 21.78 28.99 -10.17
CA VAL A 96 20.96 27.82 -10.46
C VAL A 96 20.46 27.85 -11.90
N ALA A 97 20.83 26.84 -12.68
CA ALA A 97 20.28 26.59 -14.01
C ALA A 97 18.94 25.86 -13.90
N ASP A 98 18.88 24.80 -13.10
CA ASP A 98 17.67 24.02 -12.82
C ASP A 98 17.79 23.35 -11.44
N SER A 99 16.64 23.08 -10.80
CA SER A 99 16.60 22.30 -9.57
C SER A 99 15.27 21.57 -9.41
N THR A 100 15.31 20.37 -8.84
CA THR A 100 14.11 19.56 -8.65
C THR A 100 14.22 18.60 -7.47
N THR A 101 13.08 18.18 -6.92
CA THR A 101 13.03 17.10 -5.91
C THR A 101 13.26 15.75 -6.58
N VAL A 102 13.85 14.81 -5.84
CA VAL A 102 14.19 13.47 -6.37
C VAL A 102 13.03 12.49 -6.19
N GLN A 103 12.72 11.72 -7.23
CA GLN A 103 11.90 10.52 -7.11
C GLN A 103 12.82 9.32 -6.85
N TYR A 104 12.55 8.59 -5.78
CA TYR A 104 13.41 7.52 -5.29
C TYR A 104 12.85 6.07 -5.30
N PRO A 105 11.68 5.70 -5.88
CA PRO A 105 11.25 4.29 -5.88
C PRO A 105 12.29 3.30 -6.43
N GLY A 106 13.05 3.67 -7.46
CA GLY A 106 14.07 2.78 -8.04
C GLY A 106 15.22 2.45 -7.09
N VAL A 107 15.69 3.41 -6.30
CA VAL A 107 16.76 3.17 -5.31
C VAL A 107 16.22 2.50 -4.04
N ILE A 108 14.94 2.76 -3.71
CA ILE A 108 14.25 2.03 -2.64
C ILE A 108 14.21 0.54 -2.95
N ASP A 109 13.78 0.16 -4.16
CA ASP A 109 13.81 -1.25 -4.59
C ASP A 109 15.22 -1.84 -4.50
N ALA A 110 16.23 -1.10 -4.99
CA ALA A 110 17.61 -1.58 -5.05
C ALA A 110 18.24 -1.83 -3.67
N LEU A 111 17.90 -0.99 -2.68
CA LEU A 111 18.47 -1.07 -1.33
C LEU A 111 17.62 -1.89 -0.35
N TYR A 112 16.30 -1.92 -0.57
CA TYR A 112 15.35 -2.32 0.46
C TYR A 112 14.29 -3.31 -0.02
N ALA A 113 14.39 -3.87 -1.24
CA ALA A 113 13.53 -4.98 -1.63
C ALA A 113 13.58 -6.08 -0.57
N TYR A 114 12.40 -6.59 -0.22
CA TYR A 114 12.20 -7.54 0.86
C TYR A 114 11.09 -8.52 0.48
N ASP A 115 11.37 -9.81 0.65
CA ASP A 115 10.49 -10.93 0.33
C ASP A 115 10.09 -11.74 1.58
N GLY A 116 10.52 -11.31 2.76
CA GLY A 116 10.19 -11.94 4.03
C GLY A 116 8.83 -11.52 4.60
N PRO A 117 8.51 -11.97 5.83
CA PRO A 117 7.21 -11.73 6.46
C PRO A 117 6.99 -10.25 6.81
N LEU A 118 5.75 -9.80 6.59
CA LEU A 118 5.27 -8.46 6.95
C LEU A 118 3.94 -8.55 7.71
N GLY A 119 3.61 -7.49 8.44
CA GLY A 119 2.47 -7.44 9.34
C GLY A 119 2.67 -8.25 10.62
N ALA A 120 1.56 -8.73 11.18
CA ALA A 120 1.58 -9.58 12.37
C ALA A 120 1.78 -11.05 11.99
N THR A 121 2.92 -11.61 12.42
CA THR A 121 3.18 -13.07 12.39
C THR A 121 3.17 -13.62 13.80
N PHE A 122 2.97 -14.93 13.97
CA PHE A 122 2.79 -15.52 15.29
C PHE A 122 3.70 -16.74 15.52
N ALA A 123 4.24 -16.82 16.73
CA ALA A 123 4.80 -18.05 17.30
C ALA A 123 3.89 -18.46 18.48
N GLY A 124 2.99 -19.41 18.24
CA GLY A 124 1.87 -19.64 19.15
C GLY A 124 0.93 -18.43 19.19
N GLN A 125 0.72 -17.82 20.36
CA GLN A 125 -0.07 -16.58 20.50
C GLN A 125 0.79 -15.31 20.52
N THR A 126 2.12 -15.43 20.56
CA THR A 126 3.01 -14.27 20.64
C THR A 126 3.19 -13.65 19.25
N PRO A 127 2.77 -12.38 19.03
CA PRO A 127 2.94 -11.72 17.76
C PRO A 127 4.35 -11.15 17.59
N THR A 128 4.85 -11.15 16.36
CA THR A 128 5.94 -10.28 15.91
C THR A 128 5.41 -9.39 14.80
N LEU A 129 5.51 -8.08 15.02
CA LEU A 129 5.06 -7.06 14.09
C LEU A 129 6.23 -6.61 13.20
N ARG A 130 6.04 -6.64 11.88
CA ARG A 130 7.05 -6.22 10.90
C ARG A 130 6.47 -5.21 9.92
N LEU A 131 7.09 -4.03 9.85
CA LEU A 131 6.69 -2.96 8.95
C LEU A 131 7.85 -2.59 8.02
N TRP A 132 7.60 -2.61 6.71
CA TRP A 132 8.54 -2.04 5.74
C TRP A 132 8.31 -0.53 5.62
N ALA A 133 9.24 0.27 6.15
CA ALA A 133 9.10 1.72 6.17
C ALA A 133 10.45 2.45 6.15
N HIS A 134 10.51 3.46 5.29
CA HIS A 134 11.67 4.34 5.15
C HIS A 134 11.53 5.53 6.11
N ALA A 135 11.31 5.20 7.37
CA ALA A 135 11.09 6.14 8.44
C ALA A 135 12.40 6.51 9.12
N ARG A 136 12.38 7.65 9.83
CA ARG A 136 13.45 8.04 10.75
C ARG A 136 13.39 7.21 12.01
N TRP A 137 12.17 6.98 12.49
CA TRP A 137 11.85 6.09 13.58
C TRP A 137 10.44 5.51 13.38
N ALA A 138 10.18 4.35 13.98
CA ALA A 138 8.87 3.74 14.02
C ALA A 138 8.54 3.27 15.44
N LYS A 139 7.28 3.41 15.82
CA LYS A 139 6.72 2.95 17.09
C LYS A 139 5.42 2.21 16.85
N VAL A 140 5.01 1.40 17.83
CA VAL A 140 3.69 0.76 17.90
C VAL A 140 2.92 1.39 19.06
N GLU A 141 1.84 2.09 18.74
CA GLU A 141 0.83 2.50 19.71
C GLU A 141 -0.12 1.32 19.93
N ARG A 142 -0.10 0.72 21.12
CA ARG A 142 -1.05 -0.33 21.52
C ARG A 142 -2.31 0.28 22.10
N LEU A 143 -3.44 -0.34 21.75
CA LEU A 143 -4.78 0.12 22.07
C LEU A 143 -5.61 -1.05 22.64
N ASP A 144 -6.44 -0.77 23.63
CA ASP A 144 -7.37 -1.76 24.19
C ASP A 144 -8.60 -2.00 23.29
N ALA A 145 -9.55 -2.82 23.76
CA ALA A 145 -10.77 -3.14 23.01
C ALA A 145 -11.69 -1.93 22.76
N ASN A 146 -11.57 -0.85 23.55
CA ASN A 146 -12.29 0.40 23.39
C ASN A 146 -11.48 1.44 22.60
N LEU A 147 -10.33 1.04 22.03
CA LEU A 147 -9.37 1.89 21.34
C LEU A 147 -8.71 2.94 22.25
N ALA A 148 -8.66 2.71 23.56
CA ALA A 148 -7.90 3.55 24.49
C ALA A 148 -6.40 3.18 24.44
N PRO A 149 -5.48 4.16 24.42
CA PRO A 149 -4.04 3.89 24.47
C PRO A 149 -3.63 3.13 25.72
N ILE A 150 -2.89 2.04 25.53
CA ILE A 150 -2.27 1.26 26.61
C ILE A 150 -0.83 1.74 26.80
N GLU A 151 -0.04 1.69 25.72
CA GLU A 151 1.39 1.98 25.72
C GLU A 151 1.86 2.33 24.31
N THR A 152 3.06 2.88 24.20
CA THR A 152 3.75 3.11 22.93
C THR A 152 5.17 2.56 23.02
N LEU A 153 5.52 1.70 22.08
CA LEU A 153 6.76 0.93 22.11
C LEU A 153 7.59 1.26 20.87
N ASP A 154 8.88 1.50 21.06
CA ASP A 154 9.82 1.71 19.96
C ASP A 154 10.02 0.40 19.19
N MET A 155 10.08 0.50 17.86
CA MET A 155 10.46 -0.62 17.01
C MET A 155 11.96 -0.57 16.74
N SER A 156 12.56 -1.74 16.55
CA SER A 156 13.97 -1.87 16.16
C SER A 156 14.11 -1.83 14.64
N ALA A 157 15.02 -1.01 14.13
CA ALA A 157 15.40 -1.02 12.73
C ALA A 157 16.17 -2.30 12.40
N GLY A 158 15.70 -3.03 11.38
CA GLY A 158 16.32 -4.21 10.82
C GLY A 158 16.86 -3.97 9.40
N PRO A 159 17.36 -5.02 8.74
CA PRO A 159 17.82 -4.95 7.36
C PRO A 159 16.65 -4.61 6.41
N SER A 160 16.98 -4.17 5.19
CA SER A 160 16.01 -3.91 4.13
C SER A 160 14.86 -2.96 4.50
N GLY A 161 15.09 -2.01 5.43
CA GLY A 161 14.09 -1.00 5.80
C GLY A 161 12.93 -1.55 6.64
N ILE A 162 13.12 -2.72 7.26
CA ILE A 162 12.13 -3.37 8.10
C ILE A 162 12.25 -2.86 9.53
N TRP A 163 11.12 -2.47 10.13
CA TRP A 163 10.98 -2.21 11.56
C TRP A 163 10.33 -3.42 12.21
N VAL A 164 10.92 -3.89 13.31
CA VAL A 164 10.48 -5.11 14.01
C VAL A 164 10.16 -4.80 15.47
N LEU A 165 9.06 -5.35 15.95
CA LEU A 165 8.73 -5.39 17.38
C LEU A 165 8.18 -6.77 17.74
N GLU A 166 8.82 -7.42 18.70
CA GLU A 166 8.32 -8.64 19.33
C GLU A 166 7.33 -8.24 20.43
N GLY A 167 6.13 -8.84 20.38
CA GLY A 167 5.07 -8.59 21.34
C GLY A 167 5.00 -9.67 22.41
N GLN A 168 3.85 -9.74 23.07
CA GLN A 168 3.52 -10.73 24.09
C GLN A 168 2.23 -11.44 23.74
N ALA A 169 2.01 -12.67 24.23
CA ALA A 169 0.77 -13.40 23.97
C ALA A 169 -0.50 -12.63 24.39
N SER A 170 -0.41 -11.80 25.44
CA SER A 170 -1.49 -10.92 25.91
C SER A 170 -1.93 -9.86 24.90
N TRP A 171 -1.17 -9.67 23.82
CA TRP A 171 -1.48 -8.72 22.75
C TRP A 171 -2.56 -9.23 21.80
N TYR A 172 -2.83 -10.53 21.81
CA TYR A 172 -3.81 -11.13 20.93
C TYR A 172 -5.20 -10.52 21.13
N GLY A 173 -5.88 -10.18 20.04
CA GLY A 173 -7.21 -9.57 20.04
C GLY A 173 -7.24 -8.06 20.34
N THR A 174 -6.15 -7.46 20.81
CA THR A 174 -6.06 -6.01 21.02
C THR A 174 -5.75 -5.27 19.71
N TYR A 175 -5.75 -3.94 19.76
CA TYR A 175 -5.54 -3.10 18.59
C TYR A 175 -4.19 -2.38 18.63
N TYR A 176 -3.74 -1.91 17.47
CA TYR A 176 -2.56 -1.07 17.37
C TYR A 176 -2.58 -0.14 16.14
N ARG A 177 -1.68 0.84 16.16
CA ARG A 177 -1.27 1.66 15.03
C ARG A 177 0.24 1.76 14.99
N TYR A 178 0.80 1.92 13.80
CA TYR A 178 2.18 2.39 13.67
C TYR A 178 2.21 3.90 13.79
N GLU A 179 3.13 4.42 14.59
CA GLU A 179 3.49 5.84 14.61
C GLU A 179 4.87 6.01 13.98
N LEU A 180 4.96 6.85 12.95
CA LEU A 180 6.14 6.98 12.11
C LEU A 180 6.53 8.44 11.96
N GLU A 181 7.82 8.72 12.00
CA GLU A 181 8.36 9.99 11.51
C GLU A 181 9.01 9.82 10.14
N VAL A 182 8.49 10.57 9.16
CA VAL A 182 8.91 10.47 7.76
C VAL A 182 9.07 11.86 7.16
N TYR A 183 10.03 12.03 6.25
CA TYR A 183 10.02 13.16 5.33
C TYR A 183 8.92 12.93 4.30
N HIS A 184 7.97 13.86 4.17
CA HIS A 184 6.88 13.76 3.21
C HIS A 184 7.15 14.66 1.98
N PRO A 185 7.51 14.11 0.80
CA PRO A 185 7.96 14.92 -0.34
C PRO A 185 6.96 15.99 -0.81
N THR A 186 5.65 15.68 -0.81
CA THR A 186 4.61 16.65 -1.20
C THR A 186 4.46 17.80 -0.20
N LEU A 187 4.57 17.52 1.10
CA LEU A 187 4.46 18.53 2.15
C LEU A 187 5.78 19.26 2.42
N ARG A 188 6.90 18.74 1.85
CA ARG A 188 8.26 19.25 2.01
C ARG A 188 8.64 19.50 3.47
N ARG A 189 8.24 18.57 4.34
CA ARG A 189 8.53 18.61 5.77
C ARG A 189 8.54 17.22 6.36
N VAL A 190 9.14 17.10 7.53
CA VAL A 190 9.02 15.91 8.36
C VAL A 190 7.66 15.93 9.05
N ILE A 191 6.97 14.81 9.04
CA ILE A 191 5.71 14.63 9.76
C ILE A 191 5.79 13.40 10.64
N THR A 192 5.09 13.47 11.77
CA THR A 192 4.72 12.30 12.57
C THR A 192 3.29 11.92 12.19
N THR A 193 3.08 10.65 11.82
CA THR A 193 1.77 10.15 11.42
C THR A 193 1.48 8.81 12.06
N LYS A 194 0.20 8.57 12.35
CA LYS A 194 -0.31 7.28 12.79
C LYS A 194 -1.01 6.59 11.63
N VAL A 195 -0.69 5.33 11.38
CA VAL A 195 -1.22 4.54 10.27
C VAL A 195 -1.59 3.14 10.74
N THR A 196 -2.62 2.57 10.13
CA THR A 196 -2.89 1.13 10.24
C THR A 196 -1.83 0.34 9.47
N ASP A 197 -1.65 -0.91 9.86
CA ASP A 197 -0.76 -1.83 9.15
C ASP A 197 -1.28 -2.10 7.71
N PRO A 198 -0.48 -1.88 6.65
CA PRO A 198 -0.83 -2.27 5.30
C PRO A 198 -1.17 -3.77 5.16
N TYR A 199 -0.64 -4.60 6.07
CA TYR A 199 -0.84 -6.05 6.14
C TYR A 199 -1.91 -6.46 7.16
N SER A 200 -2.78 -5.52 7.57
CA SER A 200 -3.91 -5.81 8.47
C SER A 200 -4.80 -6.93 7.93
N VAL A 201 -5.06 -7.94 8.76
CA VAL A 201 -6.05 -9.00 8.49
C VAL A 201 -7.37 -8.78 9.24
N SER A 202 -7.37 -7.92 10.26
CA SER A 202 -8.56 -7.47 10.99
C SER A 202 -8.40 -6.01 11.42
N LEU A 203 -9.52 -5.31 11.58
CA LEU A 203 -9.59 -3.86 11.76
C LEU A 203 -10.69 -3.49 12.75
N ALA A 204 -10.48 -2.40 13.49
CA ALA A 204 -11.55 -1.74 14.21
C ALA A 204 -12.58 -1.12 13.25
N THR A 205 -13.76 -0.76 13.76
CA THR A 205 -14.78 -0.01 13.01
C THR A 205 -14.17 1.19 12.30
N ASP A 206 -14.56 1.41 11.04
CA ASP A 206 -14.03 2.46 10.17
C ASP A 206 -12.52 2.38 9.89
N SER A 207 -11.90 1.22 10.10
CA SER A 207 -10.47 0.97 9.84
C SER A 207 -9.54 1.90 10.62
N VAL A 208 -9.97 2.39 11.78
CA VAL A 208 -9.19 3.38 12.53
C VAL A 208 -7.99 2.75 13.26
N ALA A 209 -7.94 1.43 13.43
CA ALA A 209 -6.83 0.70 14.05
C ALA A 209 -6.77 -0.73 13.54
N THR A 210 -5.57 -1.33 13.52
CA THR A 210 -5.37 -2.73 13.17
C THR A 210 -5.60 -3.61 14.39
N GLN A 211 -6.29 -4.72 14.23
CA GLN A 211 -6.41 -5.72 15.30
C GLN A 211 -5.33 -6.80 15.14
N ILE A 212 -4.72 -7.20 16.24
CA ILE A 212 -3.77 -8.33 16.27
C ILE A 212 -4.58 -9.62 16.28
N LEU A 213 -4.64 -10.31 15.14
CA LEU A 213 -5.42 -11.51 14.95
C LEU A 213 -4.65 -12.51 14.08
N ASN A 214 -4.82 -13.81 14.35
CA ASN A 214 -4.32 -14.89 13.52
C ASN A 214 -5.48 -15.58 12.80
N LEU A 215 -5.48 -15.59 11.46
CA LEU A 215 -6.52 -16.25 10.65
C LEU A 215 -6.48 -17.78 10.73
N ASP A 216 -5.36 -18.35 11.20
CA ASP A 216 -5.26 -19.79 11.42
C ASP A 216 -5.87 -20.24 12.76
N ASP A 217 -6.25 -19.30 13.64
CA ASP A 217 -6.90 -19.60 14.91
C ASP A 217 -8.28 -20.25 14.67
N PRO A 218 -8.57 -21.44 15.24
CA PRO A 218 -9.87 -22.10 15.13
C PRO A 218 -11.06 -21.21 15.51
N ALA A 219 -10.89 -20.25 16.42
CA ALA A 219 -11.95 -19.32 16.82
C ALA A 219 -12.39 -18.37 15.69
N THR A 220 -11.56 -18.20 14.65
CA THR A 220 -11.87 -17.37 13.48
C THR A 220 -12.54 -18.15 12.35
N LYS A 221 -12.72 -19.46 12.53
CA LYS A 221 -13.20 -20.38 11.50
C LYS A 221 -14.59 -20.92 11.86
N PRO A 222 -15.58 -20.87 10.94
CA PRO A 222 -16.84 -21.57 11.18
C PRO A 222 -16.64 -23.10 11.18
N PRO A 223 -17.56 -23.87 11.76
CA PRO A 223 -17.50 -25.34 11.71
C PRO A 223 -17.37 -25.85 10.27
N GLY A 224 -16.45 -26.81 10.05
CA GLY A 224 -16.19 -27.42 8.74
C GLY A 224 -15.37 -26.56 7.77
N TRP A 225 -14.83 -25.41 8.21
CA TRP A 225 -14.02 -24.52 7.35
C TRP A 225 -12.81 -25.22 6.72
N ASP A 226 -12.04 -25.96 7.52
CA ASP A 226 -10.81 -26.62 7.05
C ASP A 226 -11.13 -27.83 6.14
N ASP A 227 -12.37 -28.33 6.17
CA ASP A 227 -12.86 -29.43 5.33
C ASP A 227 -13.63 -28.95 4.09
N LEU A 228 -13.79 -27.64 3.91
CA LEU A 228 -14.59 -27.07 2.82
C LEU A 228 -13.96 -27.38 1.46
N VAL A 229 -14.63 -28.21 0.67
CA VAL A 229 -14.26 -28.50 -0.72
C VAL A 229 -15.08 -27.65 -1.67
N LYS A 230 -14.41 -26.98 -2.61
CA LYS A 230 -15.08 -26.24 -3.69
C LYS A 230 -15.91 -27.21 -4.55
N PRO A 231 -17.09 -26.81 -5.08
CA PRO A 231 -17.81 -27.61 -6.07
C PRO A 231 -16.92 -28.05 -7.23
N ALA A 232 -17.30 -29.14 -7.89
CA ALA A 232 -16.52 -29.77 -8.96
C ALA A 232 -15.95 -28.74 -9.95
N THR A 233 -14.68 -28.94 -10.31
CA THR A 233 -13.98 -28.12 -11.28
C THR A 233 -14.75 -28.12 -12.60
N LEU A 234 -14.87 -26.95 -13.22
CA LEU A 234 -15.38 -26.84 -14.58
C LEU A 234 -14.39 -27.52 -15.54
N GLU A 235 -14.91 -28.29 -16.51
CA GLU A 235 -14.08 -29.02 -17.48
C GLU A 235 -13.36 -28.05 -18.42
N ALA A 236 -14.00 -26.93 -18.75
CA ALA A 236 -13.41 -25.90 -19.58
C ALA A 236 -13.76 -24.46 -19.08
N PRO A 237 -12.91 -23.45 -19.36
CA PRO A 237 -13.19 -22.07 -18.99
C PRO A 237 -14.50 -21.51 -19.55
N GLU A 238 -14.95 -21.98 -20.71
CA GLU A 238 -16.22 -21.59 -21.35
C GLU A 238 -17.48 -22.10 -20.63
N ASP A 239 -17.36 -23.05 -19.70
CA ASP A 239 -18.47 -23.50 -18.86
C ASP A 239 -18.81 -22.49 -17.72
N VAL A 240 -18.01 -21.42 -17.59
CA VAL A 240 -18.23 -20.38 -16.60
C VAL A 240 -19.40 -19.49 -17.02
N THR A 241 -20.45 -19.45 -16.19
CA THR A 241 -21.45 -18.38 -16.21
C THR A 241 -21.34 -17.56 -14.94
N ILE A 242 -21.26 -16.24 -15.06
CA ILE A 242 -21.04 -15.33 -13.94
C ILE A 242 -22.33 -14.60 -13.60
N TYR A 243 -22.69 -14.65 -12.32
CA TYR A 243 -23.74 -13.80 -11.77
C TYR A 243 -23.10 -12.68 -10.96
N GLU A 244 -23.25 -11.45 -11.42
CA GLU A 244 -22.80 -10.27 -10.67
C GLU A 244 -23.82 -9.93 -9.59
N LEU A 245 -23.35 -9.84 -8.35
CA LEU A 245 -24.18 -9.58 -7.18
C LEU A 245 -23.47 -8.66 -6.20
N HIS A 246 -24.25 -7.77 -5.59
CA HIS A 246 -23.81 -6.94 -4.49
C HIS A 246 -24.40 -7.43 -3.15
N VAL A 247 -23.56 -7.51 -2.10
CA VAL A 247 -23.96 -8.06 -0.77
C VAL A 247 -25.15 -7.31 -0.18
N ARG A 248 -25.19 -5.98 -0.31
CA ARG A 248 -26.33 -5.19 0.17
C ARG A 248 -27.60 -5.52 -0.61
N ASP A 249 -27.50 -5.48 -1.93
CA ASP A 249 -28.65 -5.54 -2.83
C ASP A 249 -29.32 -6.92 -2.77
N PHE A 250 -28.52 -7.96 -2.49
CA PHE A 250 -28.98 -9.33 -2.30
C PHE A 250 -30.15 -9.47 -1.31
N SER A 251 -30.13 -8.72 -0.21
CA SER A 251 -31.05 -8.97 0.92
C SER A 251 -31.61 -7.73 1.60
N ILE A 252 -31.23 -6.51 1.20
CA ILE A 252 -31.67 -5.30 1.90
C ILE A 252 -33.20 -5.14 1.94
N TRP A 253 -33.89 -5.61 0.90
CA TRP A 253 -35.36 -5.59 0.80
C TRP A 253 -36.01 -6.96 1.03
N ASP A 254 -35.22 -7.99 1.34
CA ASP A 254 -35.73 -9.34 1.53
C ASP A 254 -36.28 -9.50 2.96
N THR A 255 -37.59 -9.41 3.10
CA THR A 255 -38.26 -9.52 4.40
C THR A 255 -38.20 -10.93 5.00
N THR A 256 -37.80 -11.94 4.21
CA THR A 256 -37.58 -13.31 4.70
C THR A 256 -36.24 -13.48 5.44
N VAL A 257 -35.32 -12.52 5.29
CA VAL A 257 -34.06 -12.44 6.04
C VAL A 257 -34.29 -11.64 7.34
N PRO A 258 -33.77 -12.08 8.51
CA PRO A 258 -33.80 -11.29 9.74
C PRO A 258 -33.18 -9.91 9.55
N ALA A 259 -33.76 -8.87 10.15
CA ALA A 259 -33.39 -7.47 9.90
C ALA A 259 -31.90 -7.21 10.18
N GLU A 260 -31.33 -7.85 11.19
CA GLU A 260 -29.93 -7.78 11.58
C GLU A 260 -28.97 -8.40 10.56
N HIS A 261 -29.44 -9.27 9.66
CA HIS A 261 -28.65 -9.90 8.60
C HIS A 261 -28.82 -9.24 7.23
N ARG A 262 -29.86 -8.43 7.03
CA ARG A 262 -30.12 -7.76 5.74
C ARG A 262 -28.97 -6.86 5.32
N GLY A 263 -28.53 -7.07 4.08
CA GLY A 263 -27.40 -6.40 3.46
C GLY A 263 -26.03 -6.74 4.04
N LYS A 264 -25.90 -7.88 4.74
CA LYS A 264 -24.65 -8.38 5.34
C LYS A 264 -24.31 -9.78 4.84
N TYR A 265 -23.08 -10.24 5.09
CA TYR A 265 -22.63 -11.59 4.70
C TYR A 265 -23.47 -12.73 5.31
N LEU A 266 -24.02 -12.55 6.51
CA LEU A 266 -24.89 -13.54 7.15
C LEU A 266 -26.22 -13.75 6.42
N ALA A 267 -26.61 -12.89 5.48
CA ALA A 267 -27.80 -13.15 4.65
C ALA A 267 -27.68 -14.43 3.80
N PHE A 268 -26.45 -14.81 3.41
CA PHE A 268 -26.19 -15.99 2.59
C PHE A 268 -26.32 -17.32 3.36
N THR A 269 -26.44 -17.27 4.69
CA THR A 269 -26.63 -18.48 5.52
C THR A 269 -28.09 -18.90 5.63
N HIS A 270 -29.04 -18.12 5.09
CA HIS A 270 -30.48 -18.42 5.10
C HIS A 270 -30.86 -19.27 3.88
N THR A 271 -30.32 -20.49 3.83
CA THR A 271 -30.44 -21.43 2.70
C THR A 271 -31.71 -22.29 2.75
N GLY A 272 -32.35 -22.39 3.92
CA GLY A 272 -33.43 -23.36 4.16
C GLY A 272 -32.95 -24.68 4.75
N ASP A 273 -31.64 -24.91 4.79
CA ASP A 273 -31.07 -26.14 5.35
C ASP A 273 -31.23 -26.18 6.87
N ASN A 274 -31.26 -27.39 7.43
CA ASN A 274 -31.39 -27.64 8.87
C ASN A 274 -32.57 -26.92 9.55
N GLY A 275 -33.66 -26.68 8.80
CA GLY A 275 -34.87 -26.03 9.30
C GLY A 275 -34.79 -24.51 9.40
N SER A 276 -33.74 -23.88 8.86
CA SER A 276 -33.66 -22.42 8.75
C SER A 276 -34.70 -21.88 7.75
N THR A 277 -35.06 -20.60 7.87
CA THR A 277 -35.91 -19.96 6.85
C THR A 277 -35.08 -19.73 5.59
N LYS A 278 -35.60 -20.17 4.43
CA LYS A 278 -34.96 -19.90 3.15
C LYS A 278 -35.24 -18.47 2.71
N SER A 279 -34.18 -17.72 2.43
CA SER A 279 -34.33 -16.36 1.89
C SER A 279 -34.76 -16.37 0.44
N ASN A 280 -35.45 -15.32 -0.01
CA ASN A 280 -35.80 -15.14 -1.42
C ASN A 280 -34.53 -15.05 -2.29
N GLY A 281 -33.48 -14.40 -1.76
CA GLY A 281 -32.17 -14.33 -2.40
C GLY A 281 -31.55 -15.71 -2.64
N MET A 282 -31.52 -16.59 -1.62
CA MET A 282 -31.00 -17.95 -1.78
C MET A 282 -31.90 -18.81 -2.68
N ALA A 283 -33.22 -18.64 -2.60
CA ALA A 283 -34.15 -19.30 -3.52
C ALA A 283 -33.94 -18.88 -4.99
N HIS A 284 -33.50 -17.64 -5.25
CA HIS A 284 -33.13 -17.18 -6.58
C HIS A 284 -31.81 -17.82 -7.05
N LEU A 285 -30.77 -17.79 -6.22
CA LEU A 285 -29.45 -18.34 -6.56
C LEU A 285 -29.50 -19.84 -6.86
N GLU A 286 -30.35 -20.62 -6.18
CA GLU A 286 -30.50 -22.05 -6.44
C GLU A 286 -31.31 -22.39 -7.70
N ARG A 287 -32.19 -21.48 -8.14
CA ARG A 287 -32.95 -21.70 -9.39
C ARG A 287 -32.11 -21.40 -10.62
N TRP A 288 -31.17 -20.48 -10.53
CA TRP A 288 -30.28 -20.10 -11.64
C TRP A 288 -29.51 -21.27 -12.29
N PRO A 289 -28.92 -22.21 -11.53
CA PRO A 289 -28.27 -23.40 -12.07
C PRO A 289 -29.15 -24.28 -12.96
N THR A 290 -30.48 -24.23 -12.82
CA THR A 290 -31.39 -25.10 -13.57
C THR A 290 -31.76 -24.58 -14.97
N GLN A 291 -31.54 -23.29 -15.25
CA GLN A 291 -31.82 -22.70 -16.58
C GLN A 291 -30.62 -22.71 -17.53
N ALA A 292 -29.39 -22.89 -17.02
CA ALA A 292 -28.17 -22.98 -17.81
C ALA A 292 -27.57 -24.38 -17.64
N SER A 293 -27.79 -25.25 -18.63
CA SER A 293 -27.56 -26.71 -18.53
C SER A 293 -26.11 -27.18 -18.37
N ARG A 294 -25.14 -26.27 -18.18
CA ARG A 294 -23.71 -26.58 -17.97
C ARG A 294 -22.93 -25.50 -17.19
N SER A 295 -23.53 -24.84 -16.21
CA SER A 295 -22.86 -23.71 -15.54
C SER A 295 -22.66 -23.89 -14.04
N SER A 296 -21.42 -23.69 -13.57
CA SER A 296 -21.14 -23.39 -12.16
C SER A 296 -21.26 -21.88 -11.94
N THR A 297 -22.10 -21.47 -10.98
CA THR A 297 -22.31 -20.06 -10.65
C THR A 297 -21.17 -19.56 -9.77
N CYS A 298 -20.41 -18.57 -10.26
CA CYS A 298 -19.43 -17.87 -9.45
C CYS A 298 -20.01 -16.52 -9.01
N CYS A 299 -20.37 -16.39 -7.73
CA CYS A 299 -20.75 -15.12 -7.14
C CYS A 299 -19.48 -14.37 -6.75
N ARG A 300 -19.27 -13.17 -7.31
CA ARG A 300 -18.16 -12.30 -6.93
C ARG A 300 -18.70 -11.12 -6.12
N PRO A 301 -18.60 -11.13 -4.78
CA PRO A 301 -19.02 -9.97 -3.99
C PRO A 301 -18.10 -8.79 -4.32
N SER A 302 -18.65 -7.74 -4.92
CA SER A 302 -17.94 -6.48 -5.08
C SER A 302 -17.95 -5.74 -3.75
N THR A 303 -16.76 -5.43 -3.22
CA THR A 303 -16.61 -4.49 -2.11
C THR A 303 -16.11 -3.17 -2.68
N SER A 304 -16.83 -2.08 -2.39
CA SER A 304 -16.35 -0.74 -2.69
C SER A 304 -15.15 -0.42 -1.79
N ARG A 305 -13.92 -0.66 -2.27
CA ARG A 305 -12.75 -0.03 -1.69
C ARG A 305 -12.78 1.46 -2.05
N ARG A 306 -13.15 2.31 -1.09
CA ARG A 306 -12.91 3.76 -1.20
C ARG A 306 -11.39 3.98 -1.10
N SER A 307 -10.70 3.92 -2.24
CA SER A 307 -9.39 4.53 -2.37
C SER A 307 -9.55 6.03 -2.12
N SER A 308 -8.81 6.56 -1.15
CA SER A 308 -8.66 7.99 -0.92
C SER A 308 -7.91 8.62 -2.09
N ARG A 309 -8.61 8.88 -3.21
CA ARG A 309 -8.14 9.83 -4.21
C ARG A 309 -8.21 11.22 -3.61
N ILE A 310 -7.05 11.78 -3.28
CA ILE A 310 -6.84 13.20 -3.09
C ILE A 310 -7.28 13.89 -4.40
N ARG A 311 -8.44 14.57 -4.36
CA ARG A 311 -8.94 15.38 -5.47
C ARG A 311 -8.18 16.70 -5.49
N ALA A 312 -7.37 16.92 -6.52
CA ALA A 312 -7.04 18.27 -6.96
C ALA A 312 -8.30 18.91 -7.56
N SER A 313 -8.56 20.15 -7.16
CA SER A 313 -9.67 20.99 -7.59
C SER A 313 -9.73 21.16 -9.11
N GLY A 314 -10.89 20.90 -9.69
CA GLY A 314 -11.21 21.21 -11.08
C GLY A 314 -12.68 20.93 -11.33
N SER A 315 -13.47 21.99 -11.43
CA SER A 315 -14.89 21.95 -11.74
C SER A 315 -15.14 21.27 -13.09
N ARG A 316 -15.90 20.16 -13.09
CA ARG A 316 -16.76 19.71 -14.19
C ARG A 316 -17.66 18.59 -13.67
N SER A 317 -18.96 18.85 -13.65
CA SER A 317 -19.98 17.81 -13.59
C SER A 317 -19.87 16.93 -14.83
N PRO A 318 -20.10 15.62 -14.70
CA PRO A 318 -20.79 14.91 -15.75
C PRO A 318 -22.01 14.19 -15.16
N THR A 319 -23.18 14.69 -15.52
CA THR A 319 -24.37 13.88 -15.78
C THR A 319 -23.98 12.71 -16.69
N ALA A 320 -24.38 11.49 -16.32
CA ALA A 320 -24.48 10.37 -17.26
C ALA A 320 -25.77 9.61 -16.98
N SER A 321 -26.85 10.09 -17.58
CA SER A 321 -28.04 9.33 -17.91
C SER A 321 -27.83 8.68 -19.28
N ILE A 322 -27.79 7.35 -19.35
CA ILE A 322 -28.01 6.52 -20.55
C ILE A 322 -28.49 5.18 -19.97
N GLY A 323 -29.65 4.59 -20.26
CA GLY A 323 -30.69 4.77 -21.25
C GLY A 323 -31.30 3.37 -21.40
N CYS A 324 -32.49 3.15 -20.84
CA CYS A 324 -33.25 1.92 -21.10
C CYS A 324 -33.73 1.91 -22.55
N ALA A 325 -33.55 0.78 -23.26
CA ALA A 325 -34.54 0.11 -24.12
C ALA A 325 -33.84 -0.85 -25.12
N PRO A 326 -34.54 -1.89 -25.63
CA PRO A 326 -35.70 -2.62 -25.10
C PRO A 326 -35.31 -3.89 -24.33
#